data_AF-A0A3D4JFE7-F1
#
_entry.id   AF-A0A3D4JFE7-F1
#
_cell.length_a   1.000
_cell.length_b   1.000
_cell.length_c   1.000
_cell.angle_alpha   90.00
_cell.angle_beta   90.00
_cell.angle_gamma   90.00
#
_symmetry.space_group_name_H-M   'P 1'
#
loop_
_entity.id
_entity.type
_entity.pdbx_description
1 polymer ?
#
loop_
_entity_poly.entity_id
_entity_poly.type
_entity_poly.pdbx_seq_one_letter_code
_entity_poly.pdbx_strand_id
1 'polypeptide(L)'
;MNASRSTVEIQQGLSLIPSTNLINNYNVLENRGLNMVRGFTNSFYLAAASTLVTVYFSMLTAYGIVVYNFKGRQTFSNFILVLVMIPTQLTIIGFFQYMSRLGLTDNYAALILPLIANAGGVFFSKQYFESMLIQDLIDAARIDGAS
;
A
#
# COMPACT_ATOMS: atom_id res chain seq x y z
N MET A 1 16.63 12.01 15.14
CA MET A 1 17.70 11.99 16.16
C MET A 1 19.08 11.97 15.53
N ASN A 2 19.50 10.90 14.84
CA ASN A 2 20.85 10.87 14.24
C ASN A 2 21.01 11.82 13.05
N ALA A 3 19.96 12.07 12.27
CA ALA A 3 20.00 13.04 11.16
C ALA A 3 20.32 14.48 11.59
N SER A 4 20.13 14.83 12.86
CA SER A 4 20.45 16.15 13.41
C SER A 4 21.82 16.22 14.08
N ARG A 5 22.60 15.15 14.07
CA ARG A 5 23.89 15.02 14.78
C ARG A 5 25.07 15.05 13.80
N SER A 6 26.20 15.54 14.27
CA SER A 6 27.50 15.40 13.60
C SER A 6 28.05 13.97 13.75
N THR A 7 29.03 13.60 12.91
CA THR A 7 29.69 12.29 12.98
C THR A 7 30.32 12.03 14.36
N VAL A 8 30.87 13.07 15.00
CA VAL A 8 31.49 12.97 16.34
C VAL A 8 30.44 12.64 17.39
N GLU A 9 29.28 13.32 17.36
CA GLU A 9 28.18 13.11 18.32
C GLU A 9 27.50 11.75 18.17
N ILE A 10 27.58 11.12 16.98
CA ILE A 10 27.06 9.77 16.74
C ILE A 10 28.01 8.73 17.36
N GLN A 11 29.33 8.96 17.27
CA GLN A 11 30.34 8.05 17.84
C GLN A 11 30.37 8.05 19.37
N GLN A 12 29.92 9.14 20.01
CA GLN A 12 29.83 9.27 21.47
C GLN A 12 28.68 8.45 22.09
N GLY A 13 27.81 7.85 21.27
CA GLY A 13 26.74 6.96 21.71
C GLY A 13 25.33 7.44 21.33
N LEU A 14 24.33 6.62 21.69
CA LEU A 14 22.93 6.91 21.41
C LEU A 14 22.43 8.06 22.30
N SER A 15 21.76 9.04 21.72
CA SER A 15 21.06 10.06 22.49
C SER A 15 19.69 10.37 21.88
N LEU A 16 18.73 10.55 22.79
CA LEU A 16 17.32 10.78 22.52
C LEU A 16 16.96 12.26 22.39
N ILE A 17 17.94 13.16 22.34
CA ILE A 17 17.72 14.60 22.14
C ILE A 17 18.30 15.00 20.78
N PRO A 18 17.57 15.79 19.95
CA PRO A 18 18.09 16.26 18.67
C PRO A 18 19.27 17.22 18.90
N SER A 19 20.21 17.22 17.95
CA SER A 19 21.32 18.19 17.93
C SER A 19 21.05 19.29 16.89
N THR A 20 21.95 20.25 16.75
CA THR A 20 21.79 21.45 15.92
C THR A 20 22.27 21.28 14.47
N ASN A 21 22.84 20.12 14.11
CA ASN A 21 23.49 19.88 12.82
C ASN A 21 22.55 19.47 11.68
N LEU A 22 21.23 19.55 11.87
CA LEU A 22 20.25 19.08 10.89
C LEU A 22 20.37 19.77 9.53
N ILE A 23 20.46 21.11 9.52
CA ILE A 23 20.56 21.90 8.28
C ILE A 23 21.87 21.62 7.55
N ASN A 24 22.97 21.49 8.30
CA ASN A 24 24.27 21.14 7.73
C ASN A 24 24.24 19.77 7.05
N ASN A 25 23.63 18.77 7.70
CA ASN A 25 23.49 17.43 7.14
C ASN A 25 22.59 17.40 5.90
N TYR A 26 21.51 18.19 5.89
CA TYR A 26 20.65 18.36 4.72
C TYR A 26 21.43 18.93 3.53
N ASN A 27 22.15 20.04 3.74
CA ASN A 27 22.96 20.68 2.70
C ASN A 27 24.06 19.76 2.18
N VAL A 28 24.69 18.95 3.04
CA VAL A 28 25.69 17.95 2.63
C VAL A 28 25.10 16.93 1.66
N LEU A 29 23.85 16.51 1.87
CA LEU A 29 23.19 15.51 1.03
C LEU A 29 22.75 16.13 -0.31
N GLU A 30 22.23 17.35 -0.27
CA GLU A 30 21.88 18.10 -1.48
C GLU A 30 23.11 18.37 -2.36
N ASN A 31 24.22 18.79 -1.74
CA ASN A 31 25.51 19.01 -2.43
C ASN A 31 26.11 17.71 -3.01
N ARG A 32 25.75 16.54 -2.48
CA ARG A 32 26.13 15.23 -3.05
C ARG A 32 25.23 14.78 -4.22
N GLY A 33 24.29 15.64 -4.65
CA GLY A 33 23.37 15.36 -5.75
C GLY A 33 22.08 14.64 -5.35
N LEU A 34 21.83 14.45 -4.05
CA LEU A 34 20.58 13.84 -3.58
C LEU A 34 19.50 14.91 -3.43
N ASN A 35 18.58 14.96 -4.40
CA ASN A 35 17.41 15.82 -4.30
C ASN A 35 16.37 15.18 -3.35
N MET A 36 16.44 15.54 -2.08
CA MET A 36 15.52 15.03 -1.05
C MET A 36 14.06 15.38 -1.34
N VAL A 37 13.80 16.63 -1.75
CA VAL A 37 12.43 17.10 -2.02
C VAL A 37 11.78 16.21 -3.07
N ARG A 38 12.49 15.93 -4.18
CA ARG A 38 12.02 15.01 -5.21
C ARG A 38 11.78 13.60 -4.67
N GLY A 39 12.68 13.09 -3.84
CA GLY A 39 12.51 11.78 -3.20
C GLY A 39 11.25 11.70 -2.35
N PHE A 40 10.99 12.72 -1.54
CA PHE A 40 9.79 12.80 -0.69
C PHE A 40 8.52 12.98 -1.52
N THR A 41 8.52 13.83 -2.55
CA THR A 41 7.35 14.02 -3.41
C THR A 41 7.01 12.76 -4.18
N ASN A 42 8.01 12.04 -4.69
CA ASN A 42 7.83 10.76 -5.37
C ASN A 42 7.21 9.72 -4.42
N SER A 43 7.72 9.65 -3.19
CA SER A 43 7.23 8.73 -2.17
C SER A 43 5.79 9.05 -1.76
N PHE A 44 5.49 10.33 -1.58
CA PHE A 44 4.15 10.79 -1.25
C PHE A 44 3.16 10.48 -2.37
N TYR A 45 3.50 10.82 -3.61
CA TYR A 45 2.67 10.53 -4.78
C TYR A 45 2.40 9.03 -4.91
N LEU A 46 3.46 8.21 -4.81
CA LEU A 46 3.33 6.77 -4.92
C LEU A 46 2.46 6.21 -3.80
N ALA A 47 2.66 6.63 -2.55
CA ALA A 47 1.88 6.18 -1.42
C ALA A 47 0.40 6.57 -1.57
N ALA A 48 0.10 7.83 -1.88
CA ALA A 48 -1.27 8.31 -2.04
C ALA A 48 -2.00 7.58 -3.17
N ALA A 49 -1.40 7.49 -4.36
CA ALA A 49 -1.99 6.80 -5.51
C ALA A 49 -2.21 5.31 -5.23
N SER A 50 -1.20 4.64 -4.66
CA SER A 50 -1.27 3.23 -4.29
C SER A 50 -2.37 2.94 -3.27
N THR A 51 -2.48 3.78 -2.23
CA THR A 51 -3.53 3.64 -1.20
C THR A 51 -4.91 3.82 -1.80
N LEU A 52 -5.13 4.88 -2.60
CA LEU A 52 -6.43 5.14 -3.21
C LEU A 52 -6.90 3.96 -4.08
N VAL A 53 -6.01 3.48 -4.96
CA VAL A 53 -6.29 2.35 -5.84
C VAL A 53 -6.56 1.08 -5.02
N THR A 54 -5.68 0.75 -4.08
CA THR A 54 -5.81 -0.45 -3.25
C THR A 54 -7.14 -0.45 -2.48
N VAL A 55 -7.45 0.65 -1.79
CA VAL A 55 -8.66 0.75 -0.97
C VAL A 55 -9.90 0.68 -1.85
N TYR A 56 -9.93 1.42 -2.96
CA TYR A 56 -11.08 1.44 -3.86
C TYR A 56 -11.43 0.03 -4.37
N PHE A 57 -10.47 -0.68 -4.97
CA PHE A 57 -10.73 -2.01 -5.53
C PHE A 57 -10.93 -3.08 -4.45
N SER A 58 -10.23 -2.98 -3.31
CA SER A 58 -10.38 -3.93 -2.21
C SER A 58 -11.76 -3.83 -1.56
N MET A 59 -12.23 -2.61 -1.30
CA MET A 59 -13.57 -2.39 -0.74
C MET A 59 -14.66 -2.84 -1.71
N LEU A 60 -14.53 -2.53 -3.00
CA LEU A 60 -15.52 -2.95 -4.01
C LEU A 60 -15.59 -4.48 -4.12
N THR A 61 -14.45 -5.15 -4.15
CA THR A 61 -14.37 -6.61 -4.22
C THR A 61 -14.92 -7.25 -2.95
N ALA A 62 -14.53 -6.74 -1.78
CA ALA A 62 -15.00 -7.24 -0.49
C ALA A 62 -16.51 -7.05 -0.32
N TYR A 63 -17.05 -5.87 -0.69
CA TYR A 63 -18.49 -5.61 -0.65
C TYR A 63 -19.24 -6.58 -1.57
N GLY A 64 -18.74 -6.78 -2.80
CA GLY A 64 -19.28 -7.76 -3.74
C GLY A 64 -19.35 -9.18 -3.15
N ILE A 65 -18.28 -9.61 -2.48
CA ILE A 65 -18.21 -10.93 -1.85
C ILE A 65 -19.13 -11.01 -0.64
N VAL A 66 -19.21 -9.98 0.21
CA VAL A 66 -19.94 -10.05 1.49
C VAL A 66 -21.44 -9.88 1.30
N VAL A 67 -21.86 -8.90 0.50
CA VAL A 67 -23.26 -8.46 0.38
C VAL A 67 -24.06 -9.28 -0.63
N TYR A 68 -23.42 -9.81 -1.68
CA TYR A 68 -24.12 -10.55 -2.73
C TYR A 68 -23.95 -12.07 -2.57
N ASN A 69 -25.05 -12.79 -2.75
CA ASN A 69 -25.08 -14.26 -2.71
C ASN A 69 -25.06 -14.83 -4.13
N PHE A 70 -23.86 -15.09 -4.66
CA PHE A 70 -23.67 -15.66 -6.00
C PHE A 70 -22.94 -17.00 -5.97
N LYS A 71 -23.18 -17.82 -7.01
CA LYS A 71 -22.56 -19.14 -7.16
C LYS A 71 -21.06 -18.98 -7.43
N GLY A 72 -20.24 -19.29 -6.42
CA GLY A 72 -18.77 -19.16 -6.47
C GLY A 72 -18.15 -18.24 -5.42
N ARG A 73 -18.98 -17.50 -4.65
CA ARG A 73 -18.52 -16.60 -3.57
C ARG A 73 -17.48 -17.24 -2.65
N GLN A 74 -17.74 -18.47 -2.17
CA GLN A 74 -16.82 -19.17 -1.27
C GLN A 74 -15.49 -19.52 -1.94
N THR A 75 -15.52 -19.91 -3.22
CA THR A 75 -14.31 -20.22 -3.99
C THR A 75 -13.42 -19.00 -4.12
N PHE A 76 -13.98 -17.83 -4.46
CA PHE A 76 -13.22 -16.58 -4.54
C PHE A 76 -12.67 -16.17 -3.16
N SER A 77 -13.48 -16.28 -2.10
CA SER A 77 -13.02 -15.97 -0.74
C SER A 77 -11.84 -16.85 -0.32
N ASN A 78 -11.92 -18.16 -0.58
CA ASN A 78 -10.85 -19.09 -0.25
C ASN A 78 -9.60 -18.84 -1.10
N PHE A 79 -9.78 -18.49 -2.38
CA PHE A 79 -8.68 -18.15 -3.27
C PHE A 79 -7.92 -16.90 -2.80
N ILE A 80 -8.62 -15.86 -2.37
CA ILE A 80 -8.01 -14.66 -1.77
C ILE A 80 -7.17 -15.04 -0.54
N LEU A 81 -7.69 -15.91 0.33
CA LEU A 81 -6.95 -16.37 1.51
C LEU A 81 -5.65 -17.08 1.11
N VAL A 82 -5.69 -17.97 0.11
CA VAL A 82 -4.48 -18.64 -0.41
C VAL A 82 -3.46 -17.62 -0.93
N LEU A 83 -3.91 -16.59 -1.66
CA LEU A 83 -3.02 -15.54 -2.18
C LEU A 83 -2.32 -14.75 -1.05
N VAL A 84 -3.02 -14.47 0.04
CA VAL A 84 -2.43 -13.77 1.21
C VAL A 84 -1.32 -14.60 1.87
N MET A 85 -1.37 -15.93 1.77
CA MET A 85 -0.34 -16.81 2.33
C MET A 85 0.94 -16.86 1.48
N ILE A 86 0.91 -16.36 0.24
CA ILE A 86 2.09 -16.37 -0.64
C ILE A 86 3.04 -15.23 -0.23
N PRO A 87 4.30 -15.53 0.14
CA PRO A 87 5.26 -14.49 0.50
C PRO A 87 5.68 -13.68 -0.74
N THR A 88 5.66 -12.36 -0.60
CA THR A 88 5.93 -11.41 -1.69
C THR A 88 7.37 -11.50 -2.21
N GLN A 89 8.30 -11.96 -1.37
CA GLN A 89 9.70 -12.11 -1.74
C GLN A 89 9.89 -13.18 -2.84
N LEU A 90 9.01 -14.19 -2.90
CA LEU A 90 9.10 -15.24 -3.93
C LEU A 90 8.65 -14.74 -5.31
N THR A 91 7.80 -13.72 -5.38
CA THR A 91 7.20 -13.24 -6.64
C THR A 91 7.97 -12.09 -7.28
N ILE A 92 8.89 -11.44 -6.57
CA ILE A 92 9.53 -10.19 -6.99
C ILE A 92 10.37 -10.32 -8.29
N ILE A 93 11.09 -11.43 -8.47
CA ILE A 93 11.95 -11.63 -9.65
C ILE A 93 11.10 -11.80 -10.90
N GLY A 94 10.09 -12.67 -10.83
CA GLY A 94 9.16 -12.89 -11.94
C GLY A 94 8.37 -11.62 -12.27
N PHE A 95 7.96 -10.88 -11.24
CA PHE A 95 7.30 -9.59 -11.41
C PHE A 95 8.17 -8.57 -12.15
N PHE A 96 9.43 -8.41 -11.74
CA PHE A 96 10.35 -7.49 -12.39
C PHE A 96 10.58 -7.86 -13.86
N GLN A 97 10.80 -9.14 -14.15
CA GLN A 97 10.93 -9.63 -15.53
C GLN A 97 9.68 -9.34 -16.35
N TYR A 98 8.49 -9.50 -15.77
CA TYR A 98 7.23 -9.21 -16.43
C TYR A 98 7.06 -7.71 -16.73
N MET A 99 7.34 -6.83 -15.76
CA MET A 99 7.28 -5.37 -15.97
C MET A 99 8.31 -4.89 -17.01
N SER A 100 9.50 -5.51 -17.04
CA SER A 100 10.51 -5.25 -18.05
C SER A 100 10.03 -5.62 -19.46
N ARG A 101 9.36 -6.77 -19.63
CA ARG A 101 8.75 -7.15 -20.91
C ARG A 101 7.65 -6.18 -21.36
N LEU A 102 6.96 -5.55 -20.41
CA LEU A 102 5.95 -4.52 -20.70
C LEU A 102 6.56 -3.13 -20.95
N GLY A 103 7.87 -2.96 -20.82
CA GLY A 103 8.53 -1.65 -20.95
C GLY A 103 8.19 -0.69 -19.81
N LEU A 104 7.70 -1.18 -18.68
CA LEU A 104 7.32 -0.39 -17.50
C LEU A 104 8.45 -0.27 -16.46
N THR A 105 9.66 -0.69 -16.82
CA THR A 105 10.86 -0.44 -16.00
C THR A 105 11.08 1.05 -15.83
N ASP A 106 11.39 1.48 -14.60
CA ASP A 106 11.56 2.89 -14.22
C ASP A 106 10.27 3.73 -14.33
N ASN A 107 9.10 3.12 -14.16
CA ASN A 107 7.81 3.82 -14.19
C ASN A 107 6.98 3.52 -12.93
N TYR A 108 6.30 4.53 -12.36
CA TYR A 108 5.39 4.35 -11.23
C TYR A 108 4.26 3.37 -11.50
N ALA A 109 3.86 3.21 -12.76
CA ALA A 109 2.85 2.22 -13.16
C ALA A 109 3.24 0.78 -12.75
N ALA A 110 4.54 0.43 -12.81
CA ALA A 110 5.02 -0.87 -12.36
C ALA A 110 4.86 -1.08 -10.85
N LEU A 111 4.70 -0.01 -10.08
CA LEU A 111 4.49 -0.09 -8.63
C LEU A 111 3.00 -0.02 -8.26
N ILE A 112 2.20 0.75 -9.02
CA ILE A 112 0.78 1.01 -8.70
C ILE A 112 -0.13 -0.08 -9.26
N LEU A 113 0.06 -0.51 -10.53
CA LEU A 113 -0.84 -1.45 -11.19
C LEU A 113 -1.06 -2.77 -10.44
N PRO A 114 -0.03 -3.42 -9.84
CA PRO A 114 -0.23 -4.66 -9.11
C PRO A 114 -1.12 -4.51 -7.88
N LEU A 115 -1.17 -3.30 -7.32
CA LEU A 115 -1.92 -3.00 -6.10
C LEU A 115 -3.44 -2.93 -6.32
N ILE A 116 -3.89 -2.88 -7.58
CA ILE A 116 -5.30 -3.07 -7.94
C ILE A 116 -5.80 -4.44 -7.44
N ALA A 117 -4.96 -5.48 -7.57
CA ALA A 117 -5.28 -6.85 -7.18
C ALA A 117 -4.61 -7.24 -5.84
N ASN A 118 -4.67 -6.35 -4.86
CA ASN A 118 -4.07 -6.59 -3.55
C ASN A 118 -4.91 -7.55 -2.69
N ALA A 119 -4.52 -8.83 -2.66
CA ALA A 119 -5.22 -9.87 -1.90
C ALA A 119 -5.33 -9.56 -0.39
N GLY A 120 -4.29 -8.98 0.21
CA GLY A 120 -4.30 -8.59 1.62
C GLY A 120 -5.32 -7.48 1.90
N GLY A 121 -5.37 -6.47 1.03
CA GLY A 121 -6.37 -5.42 1.08
C GLY A 121 -7.79 -5.98 1.03
N VAL A 122 -8.09 -6.86 0.06
CA VAL A 122 -9.41 -7.48 -0.06
C VAL A 122 -9.75 -8.31 1.18
N PHE A 123 -8.80 -9.09 1.69
CA PHE A 123 -8.98 -9.93 2.86
C PHE A 123 -9.37 -9.11 4.09
N PHE A 124 -8.63 -8.05 4.41
CA PHE A 124 -8.94 -7.21 5.57
C PHE A 124 -10.24 -6.41 5.37
N SER A 125 -10.50 -5.88 4.18
CA SER A 125 -11.77 -5.22 3.86
C SER A 125 -12.96 -6.17 4.03
N LYS A 126 -12.81 -7.43 3.62
CA LYS A 126 -13.84 -8.47 3.79
C LYS A 126 -14.09 -8.75 5.27
N GLN A 127 -13.03 -8.96 6.06
CA GLN A 127 -13.16 -9.16 7.51
C GLN A 127 -13.87 -8.01 8.19
N TYR A 128 -13.54 -6.77 7.81
CA TYR A 128 -14.22 -5.57 8.31
C TYR A 128 -15.72 -5.59 7.99
N PHE A 129 -16.09 -5.84 6.72
CA PHE A 129 -17.50 -5.88 6.32
C PHE A 129 -18.26 -7.02 6.97
N GLU A 130 -17.68 -8.22 7.11
CA GLU A 130 -18.31 -9.33 7.83
C GLU A 130 -18.56 -9.02 9.31
N SER A 131 -17.75 -8.14 9.91
CA SER A 131 -17.91 -7.73 11.31
C SER A 131 -18.89 -6.57 11.53
N MET A 132 -19.07 -5.70 10.52
CA MET A 132 -19.75 -4.41 10.69
C MET A 132 -21.07 -4.30 9.91
N LEU A 133 -21.23 -4.99 8.78
CA LEU A 133 -22.42 -4.83 7.94
C LEU A 133 -23.64 -5.56 8.53
N ILE A 134 -24.77 -4.85 8.55
CA ILE A 134 -26.09 -5.39 8.90
C ILE A 134 -26.87 -5.58 7.61
N GLN A 135 -27.13 -6.84 7.24
CA GLN A 135 -27.79 -7.19 5.98
C GLN A 135 -29.18 -6.54 5.86
N ASP A 136 -29.95 -6.53 6.95
CA ASP A 136 -31.31 -5.95 6.98
C ASP A 136 -31.33 -4.46 6.60
N LEU A 137 -30.29 -3.71 6.97
CA LEU A 137 -30.18 -2.28 6.63
C LEU A 137 -29.94 -2.09 5.13
N ILE A 138 -29.16 -2.99 4.52
CA ILE A 138 -28.88 -2.97 3.08
C ILE A 138 -30.16 -3.31 2.31
N ASP A 139 -30.89 -4.33 2.76
CA ASP A 139 -32.13 -4.75 2.11
C ASP A 139 -33.24 -3.70 2.25
N ALA A 140 -33.32 -3.00 3.40
CA ALA A 140 -34.20 -1.84 3.57
C ALA A 140 -33.86 -0.71 2.60
N ALA A 141 -32.58 -0.35 2.46
CA ALA A 141 -32.13 0.67 1.49
C ALA A 141 -32.49 0.29 0.04
N ARG A 142 -32.43 -1.00 -0.31
CA ARG A 142 -32.85 -1.49 -1.64
C ARG A 142 -34.36 -1.35 -1.87
N ILE A 143 -35.18 -1.59 -0.84
CA ILE A 143 -36.62 -1.35 -0.90
C ILE A 143 -36.91 0.14 -1.12
N ASP A 144 -36.12 1.03 -0.50
CA ASP A 144 -36.20 2.49 -0.67
C ASP A 144 -35.65 2.98 -2.03
N GLY A 145 -35.18 2.06 -2.90
CA GLY A 145 -34.75 2.36 -4.27
C GLY A 145 -33.25 2.61 -4.45
N ALA A 146 -32.42 2.38 -3.44
CA ALA A 146 -30.97 2.38 -3.61
C ALA A 146 -30.51 1.11 -4.36
N SER A 147 -29.64 1.28 -5.37
CA SER A 147 -29.12 0.19 -6.21
C SER A 147 -27.68 -0.17 -5.90
#